data_AF-A0A832JCD0-F1
#
_entry.id   AF-A0A832JCD0-F1
#
_cell.length_a   1.000
_cell.length_b   1.000
_cell.length_c   1.000
_cell.angle_alpha   90.00
_cell.angle_beta   90.00
_cell.angle_gamma   90.00
#
_symmetry.space_group_name_H-M   'P 1'
#
loop_
_entity.id
_entity.type
_entity.pdbx_description
1 polymer ?
#
loop_
_entity_poly.entity_id
_entity_poly.type
_entity_poly.pdbx_seq_one_letter_code
_entity_poly.pdbx_strand_id
1 'polypeptide(L)'
;LLHVVTVEIQAGEYLLRAQGETVVFPGYLVLREEAERKEREEEGAEEDVAQNRRLPELQEGQVLRLLELMPQQKFTQPPPRYTEASLVKALEEKGIGRPSTYAQILTTILQRGYVVRDGKHLRPTDLGRAVTEQLVRFFPTIMDVQFTARMEEELDAIEQGKQDWQRVLEEFYRTFSPLVKRAEREMGRIRLEPKPTEETCPRCGAPLVERRSRYGPFLACSGYPQCTYTRDLRAKEPSAEPQPTGLRCEECGGEMLLREGRRGKFLGCSNYPRCKNTKPLEALEGKEETLEAPSCPQCGRPMTLKSGRHGRFWACTGYPECKATKPYTRPLDIPCPKGCGGQLEEKHSRKGLFYGCNRYPDCDFATWYRPLPERLCPRCGAPLGERQNRQAKEWVCLLECGYAETVAEEMA
;
A
#
# COMPACT_ATOMS: atom_id res chain seq x y z
N LEU A 1 0.51 -11.34 -47.72
CA LEU A 1 1.47 -11.48 -46.61
C LEU A 1 1.84 -12.95 -46.42
N LEU A 2 0.86 -13.83 -46.19
CA LEU A 2 1.06 -15.29 -46.11
C LEU A 2 0.33 -16.02 -47.25
N HIS A 3 0.88 -17.14 -47.70
CA HIS A 3 0.27 -18.13 -48.59
C HIS A 3 0.11 -19.44 -47.82
N VAL A 4 -1.13 -19.91 -47.71
CA VAL A 4 -1.47 -21.10 -46.92
C VAL A 4 -1.73 -22.26 -47.87
N VAL A 5 -1.04 -23.37 -47.66
CA VAL A 5 -1.22 -24.62 -48.40
C VAL A 5 -1.80 -25.65 -47.45
N THR A 6 -2.92 -26.26 -47.82
CA THR A 6 -3.48 -27.42 -47.12
C THR A 6 -3.38 -28.63 -48.03
N VAL A 7 -2.89 -29.75 -47.51
CA VAL A 7 -2.77 -31.00 -48.25
C VAL A 7 -3.53 -32.09 -47.51
N GLU A 8 -4.32 -32.83 -48.27
CA GLU A 8 -5.04 -33.99 -47.81
C GLU A 8 -4.39 -35.24 -48.41
N ILE A 9 -4.04 -36.20 -47.55
CA ILE A 9 -3.29 -37.41 -47.92
C ILE A 9 -4.18 -38.61 -47.60
N GLN A 10 -4.60 -39.31 -48.65
CA GLN A 10 -5.37 -40.54 -48.51
C GLN A 10 -4.41 -41.72 -48.25
N ALA A 11 -4.63 -42.44 -47.15
CA ALA A 11 -3.86 -43.62 -46.77
C ALA A 11 -4.81 -44.78 -46.41
N GLY A 12 -5.21 -45.56 -47.42
CA GLY A 12 -6.24 -46.58 -47.27
C GLY A 12 -7.59 -45.96 -46.94
N GLU A 13 -8.16 -46.30 -45.78
CA GLU A 13 -9.41 -45.74 -45.27
C GLU A 13 -9.24 -44.42 -44.50
N TYR A 14 -8.00 -44.02 -44.21
CA TYR A 14 -7.70 -42.82 -43.42
C TYR A 14 -7.43 -41.62 -44.32
N LEU A 15 -7.84 -40.44 -43.84
CA LEU A 15 -7.52 -39.14 -44.42
C LEU A 15 -6.64 -38.36 -43.45
N LEU A 16 -5.39 -38.13 -43.81
CA LEU A 16 -4.46 -37.29 -43.05
C LEU A 16 -4.49 -35.88 -43.62
N ARG A 17 -4.33 -34.88 -42.75
CA ARG A 17 -4.31 -33.46 -43.14
C ARG A 17 -3.04 -32.79 -42.64
N ALA A 18 -2.38 -32.06 -43.53
CA ALA A 18 -1.26 -31.20 -43.21
C ALA A 18 -1.54 -29.78 -43.69
N GLN A 19 -1.11 -28.78 -42.93
CA GLN A 19 -1.24 -27.37 -43.28
C GLN A 19 0.11 -26.68 -43.15
N GLY A 20 0.48 -25.89 -44.14
CA GLY A 20 1.67 -25.07 -44.15
C GLY A 20 1.41 -23.64 -44.58
N GLU A 21 2.29 -22.74 -44.18
CA GLU A 21 2.19 -21.30 -44.39
C GLU A 21 3.55 -20.78 -44.87
N THR A 22 3.57 -20.00 -45.95
CA THR A 22 4.78 -19.33 -46.46
C THR A 22 4.58 -17.83 -46.52
N VAL A 23 5.58 -17.05 -46.07
CA VAL A 23 5.55 -15.59 -46.18
C VAL A 23 5.91 -15.20 -47.61
N VAL A 24 4.93 -14.67 -48.35
CA VAL A 24 5.13 -14.16 -49.73
C VAL A 24 5.63 -12.73 -49.71
N PHE A 25 5.18 -11.95 -48.73
CA PHE A 25 5.58 -10.56 -48.54
C PHE A 25 5.65 -10.27 -47.05
N PRO A 26 6.82 -9.91 -46.49
CA PRO A 26 6.99 -9.67 -45.05
C PRO A 26 6.23 -8.42 -44.54
N GLY A 27 6.19 -7.34 -45.32
CA GLY A 27 5.47 -6.11 -44.95
C GLY A 27 5.83 -5.60 -43.55
N TYR A 28 4.82 -5.36 -42.70
CA TYR A 28 5.00 -4.85 -41.34
C TYR A 28 5.69 -5.83 -40.38
N LEU A 29 5.83 -7.11 -40.76
CA LEU A 29 6.52 -8.11 -39.95
C LEU A 29 8.00 -7.77 -39.76
N VAL A 30 8.62 -7.12 -40.76
CA VAL A 30 10.02 -6.65 -40.70
C VAL A 30 10.26 -5.71 -39.52
N LEU A 31 9.24 -4.94 -39.11
CA LEU A 31 9.33 -4.01 -37.98
C LEU A 31 8.96 -4.66 -36.63
N ARG A 32 8.32 -5.84 -36.64
CA ARG A 32 7.83 -6.54 -35.43
C ARG A 32 8.70 -7.71 -34.98
N GLU A 33 9.64 -8.17 -35.80
CA GLU A 33 10.49 -9.34 -35.52
C GLU A 33 11.20 -9.26 -34.15
N GLU A 34 11.61 -8.07 -33.69
CA GLU A 34 12.25 -7.92 -32.37
C GLU A 34 11.28 -8.05 -31.19
N ALA A 35 10.01 -7.66 -31.35
CA ALA A 35 8.99 -7.74 -30.30
C ALA A 35 8.44 -9.16 -30.16
N GLU A 36 8.16 -9.83 -31.29
CA GLU A 36 7.66 -11.21 -31.29
C GLU A 36 8.72 -12.21 -30.82
N ARG A 37 10.02 -11.93 -31.04
CA ARG A 37 11.12 -12.77 -30.54
C ARG A 37 11.20 -12.76 -29.02
N LYS A 38 11.00 -11.60 -28.38
CA LYS A 38 10.98 -11.47 -26.90
C LYS A 38 9.74 -12.11 -26.27
N GLU A 39 8.57 -11.96 -26.88
CA GLU A 39 7.33 -12.58 -26.38
C GLU A 39 7.40 -14.12 -26.44
N ARG A 40 7.98 -14.70 -27.51
CA ARG A 40 8.15 -16.15 -27.65
C ARG A 40 9.14 -16.74 -26.64
N GLU A 41 10.22 -16.02 -26.32
CA GLU A 41 11.18 -16.41 -25.28
C GLU A 41 10.53 -16.38 -23.87
N GLU A 42 9.61 -15.45 -23.61
CA GLU A 42 8.92 -15.30 -22.31
C GLU A 42 7.73 -16.24 -22.07
N GLU A 43 7.15 -16.83 -23.14
CA GLU A 43 6.02 -17.76 -23.07
C GLU A 43 6.45 -19.24 -23.02
N GLY A 44 7.75 -19.54 -23.12
CA GLY A 44 8.26 -20.92 -23.04
C GLY A 44 7.73 -21.82 -24.15
N ALA A 45 7.32 -21.24 -25.29
CA ALA A 45 6.95 -22.00 -26.47
C ALA A 45 8.24 -22.60 -27.06
N GLU A 46 8.34 -23.93 -27.06
CA GLU A 46 9.42 -24.66 -27.72
C GLU A 46 9.66 -24.10 -29.14
N GLU A 47 10.91 -23.80 -29.46
CA GLU A 47 11.37 -23.25 -30.76
C GLU A 47 10.98 -24.13 -31.96
N ASP A 48 10.54 -25.38 -31.72
CA ASP A 48 10.28 -26.41 -32.72
C ASP A 48 9.07 -26.16 -33.63
N VAL A 49 8.13 -25.27 -33.26
CA VAL A 49 6.90 -25.07 -34.06
C VAL A 49 7.08 -24.07 -35.21
N ALA A 50 8.07 -23.18 -35.15
CA ALA A 50 8.24 -22.12 -36.15
C ALA A 50 8.95 -22.62 -37.42
N GLN A 51 9.84 -23.60 -37.33
CA GLN A 51 10.59 -24.12 -38.48
C GLN A 51 9.78 -25.13 -39.33
N ASN A 52 8.71 -25.70 -38.80
CA ASN A 52 7.95 -26.81 -39.40
C ASN A 52 6.63 -26.42 -40.11
N ARG A 53 6.43 -25.13 -40.44
CA ARG A 53 5.22 -24.69 -41.16
C ARG A 53 5.35 -24.68 -42.68
N ARG A 54 6.52 -24.91 -43.25
CA ARG A 54 6.67 -24.92 -44.72
C ARG A 54 6.46 -26.34 -45.25
N LEU A 55 5.40 -26.54 -46.01
CA LEU A 55 5.20 -27.79 -46.74
C LEU A 55 6.13 -27.86 -47.96
N PRO A 56 6.64 -29.05 -48.31
CA PRO A 56 7.37 -29.25 -49.55
C PRO A 56 6.43 -29.06 -50.76
N GLU A 57 7.01 -28.86 -51.94
CA GLU A 57 6.23 -28.87 -53.18
C GLU A 57 5.65 -30.28 -53.40
N LEU A 58 4.34 -30.34 -53.56
CA LEU A 58 3.57 -31.57 -53.71
C LEU A 58 2.66 -31.48 -54.93
N GLN A 59 2.45 -32.59 -55.61
CA GLN A 59 1.56 -32.69 -56.77
C GLN A 59 0.36 -33.59 -56.48
N GLU A 60 -0.79 -33.29 -57.08
CA GLU A 60 -1.96 -34.16 -56.99
C GLU A 60 -1.65 -35.55 -57.56
N GLY A 61 -1.99 -36.59 -56.80
CA GLY A 61 -1.70 -37.98 -57.15
C GLY A 61 -0.27 -38.46 -56.82
N GLN A 62 0.56 -37.61 -56.19
CA GLN A 62 1.90 -38.01 -55.76
C GLN A 62 1.84 -39.10 -54.68
N VAL A 63 2.57 -40.20 -54.90
CA VAL A 63 2.67 -41.29 -53.92
C VAL A 63 3.68 -40.90 -52.84
N LEU A 64 3.24 -40.88 -51.58
CA LEU A 64 4.06 -40.57 -50.42
C LEU A 64 4.50 -41.85 -49.70
N ARG A 65 5.74 -41.86 -49.21
CA ARG A 65 6.29 -42.95 -48.39
C ARG A 65 6.09 -42.62 -46.91
N LEU A 66 5.39 -43.51 -46.20
CA LEU A 66 5.30 -43.43 -44.73
C LEU A 66 6.70 -43.64 -44.13
N LEU A 67 7.16 -42.68 -43.33
CA LEU A 67 8.43 -42.76 -42.60
C LEU A 67 8.21 -43.26 -41.17
N GLU A 68 7.32 -42.59 -40.43
CA GLU A 68 7.07 -42.87 -39.01
C GLU A 68 5.60 -42.57 -38.65
N LEU A 69 5.08 -43.30 -37.66
CA LEU A 69 3.80 -43.01 -37.00
C LEU A 69 4.06 -42.69 -35.53
N MET A 70 3.80 -41.46 -35.12
CA MET A 70 3.99 -40.99 -33.75
C MET A 70 2.64 -40.86 -33.02
N PRO A 71 2.19 -41.89 -32.26
CA PRO A 71 0.98 -41.77 -31.48
C PRO A 71 1.18 -40.78 -30.32
N GLN A 72 0.34 -39.74 -30.26
CA GLN A 72 0.34 -38.77 -29.16
C GLN A 72 -0.97 -38.83 -28.39
N GLN A 73 -0.87 -39.05 -27.08
CA GLN A 73 -2.01 -38.88 -26.19
C GLN A 73 -2.13 -37.42 -25.77
N LYS A 74 -3.31 -36.82 -25.96
CA LYS A 74 -3.60 -35.44 -25.56
C LYS A 74 -4.78 -35.42 -24.61
N PHE A 75 -4.77 -34.44 -23.69
CA PHE A 75 -5.86 -34.18 -22.76
C PHE A 75 -6.47 -32.81 -23.05
N THR A 76 -7.78 -32.67 -22.83
CA THR A 76 -8.43 -31.36 -22.87
C THR A 76 -7.92 -30.51 -21.72
N GLN A 77 -7.46 -29.31 -22.02
CA GLN A 77 -7.06 -28.36 -20.99
C GLN A 77 -8.26 -27.49 -20.58
N PRO A 78 -8.36 -27.11 -19.30
CA PRO A 78 -9.36 -26.14 -18.87
C PRO A 78 -9.05 -24.76 -19.49
N PRO A 79 -10.04 -23.85 -19.54
CA PRO A 79 -9.80 -22.49 -19.99
C PRO A 79 -8.64 -21.83 -19.21
N PRO A 80 -7.75 -21.11 -19.89
CA PRO A 80 -6.63 -20.45 -19.24
C PRO A 80 -7.15 -19.39 -18.26
N ARG A 81 -6.43 -19.20 -17.16
CA ARG A 81 -6.73 -18.10 -16.23
C ARG A 81 -6.40 -16.76 -16.89
N TYR A 82 -7.07 -15.72 -16.44
CA TYR A 82 -6.75 -14.37 -16.87
C TYR A 82 -5.37 -13.93 -16.35
N THR A 83 -4.53 -13.41 -17.23
CA THR A 83 -3.47 -12.44 -16.89
C THR A 83 -4.07 -11.04 -16.76
N GLU A 84 -3.30 -10.06 -16.27
CA GLU A 84 -3.75 -8.66 -16.24
C GLU A 84 -4.13 -8.15 -17.64
N ALA A 85 -3.30 -8.40 -18.65
CA ALA A 85 -3.57 -8.00 -20.03
C ALA A 85 -4.82 -8.68 -20.61
N SER A 86 -4.96 -10.00 -20.43
CA SER A 86 -6.15 -10.71 -20.93
C SER A 86 -7.43 -10.33 -20.18
N LEU A 87 -7.35 -9.92 -18.91
CA LEU A 87 -8.50 -9.40 -18.18
C LEU A 87 -8.91 -8.03 -18.70
N VAL A 88 -7.95 -7.13 -18.95
CA VAL A 88 -8.21 -5.82 -19.57
C VAL A 88 -8.87 -6.02 -20.94
N LYS A 89 -8.32 -6.90 -21.77
CA LYS A 89 -8.90 -7.24 -23.07
C LYS A 89 -10.34 -7.76 -22.94
N ALA A 90 -10.60 -8.65 -21.97
CA ALA A 90 -11.94 -9.18 -21.74
C ALA A 90 -12.92 -8.14 -21.20
N LEU A 91 -12.45 -7.14 -20.44
CA LEU A 91 -13.26 -6.01 -19.98
C LEU A 91 -13.62 -5.09 -21.16
N GLU A 92 -12.64 -4.78 -22.01
CA GLU A 92 -12.82 -3.99 -23.22
C GLU A 92 -13.80 -4.64 -24.21
N GLU A 93 -13.63 -5.94 -24.50
CA GLU A 93 -14.54 -6.72 -25.36
C GLU A 93 -15.98 -6.73 -24.83
N LYS A 94 -16.16 -6.60 -23.51
CA LYS A 94 -17.46 -6.57 -22.84
C LYS A 94 -17.98 -5.14 -22.62
N GLY A 95 -17.26 -4.11 -23.05
CA GLY A 95 -17.63 -2.71 -22.87
C GLY A 95 -17.56 -2.21 -21.41
N ILE A 96 -16.88 -2.93 -20.52
CA ILE A 96 -16.77 -2.58 -19.10
C ILE A 96 -15.50 -1.79 -18.86
N GLY A 97 -15.63 -0.57 -18.32
CA GLY A 97 -14.52 0.32 -18.05
C GLY A 97 -14.00 1.04 -19.30
N ARG A 98 -12.97 1.87 -19.11
CA ARG A 98 -12.38 2.77 -20.10
C ARG A 98 -10.86 2.77 -19.92
N PRO A 99 -10.07 3.30 -20.89
CA PRO A 99 -8.61 3.39 -20.75
C PRO A 99 -8.14 4.06 -19.45
N SER A 100 -8.94 4.97 -18.90
CA SER A 100 -8.72 5.64 -17.62
C SER A 100 -8.99 4.77 -16.38
N THR A 101 -9.76 3.69 -16.49
CA THR A 101 -10.22 2.89 -15.34
C THR A 101 -9.62 1.50 -15.26
N TYR A 102 -9.09 0.93 -16.35
CA TYR A 102 -8.56 -0.44 -16.35
C TYR A 102 -7.50 -0.69 -15.27
N ALA A 103 -6.48 0.18 -15.18
CA ALA A 103 -5.43 0.07 -14.17
C ALA A 103 -6.00 0.21 -12.74
N GLN A 104 -6.99 1.08 -12.56
CA GLN A 104 -7.62 1.33 -11.26
C GLN A 104 -8.50 0.15 -10.82
N ILE A 105 -9.23 -0.48 -11.76
CA ILE A 105 -10.02 -1.69 -11.50
C ILE A 105 -9.09 -2.80 -11.01
N LEU A 106 -8.02 -3.10 -11.74
CA LEU A 106 -7.01 -4.10 -11.38
C LEU A 106 -6.41 -3.82 -10.00
N THR A 107 -5.97 -2.59 -9.78
CA THR A 107 -5.38 -2.17 -8.50
C THR A 107 -6.36 -2.36 -7.36
N THR A 108 -7.62 -2.00 -7.55
CA THR A 108 -8.65 -2.08 -6.50
C THR A 108 -8.99 -3.51 -6.13
N ILE A 109 -9.19 -4.40 -7.12
CA ILE A 109 -9.55 -5.80 -6.84
C ILE A 109 -8.40 -6.59 -6.20
N LEU A 110 -7.15 -6.24 -6.54
CA LEU A 110 -5.94 -6.79 -5.93
C LEU A 110 -5.74 -6.27 -4.51
N GLN A 111 -5.81 -4.95 -4.29
CA GLN A 111 -5.64 -4.33 -2.97
C GLN A 111 -6.70 -4.78 -1.97
N ARG A 112 -7.95 -4.97 -2.41
CA ARG A 112 -9.04 -5.49 -1.56
C ARG A 112 -8.95 -7.00 -1.32
N GLY A 113 -8.02 -7.68 -2.01
CA GLY A 113 -7.79 -9.12 -1.82
C GLY A 113 -8.91 -10.01 -2.37
N TYR A 114 -9.70 -9.52 -3.33
CA TYR A 114 -10.68 -10.34 -4.06
C TYR A 114 -10.00 -11.27 -5.05
N VAL A 115 -8.88 -10.83 -5.60
CA VAL A 115 -8.02 -11.56 -6.53
C VAL A 115 -6.59 -11.47 -6.04
N VAL A 116 -5.78 -12.50 -6.30
CA VAL A 116 -4.34 -12.52 -6.03
C VAL A 116 -3.57 -12.89 -7.30
N ARG A 117 -2.32 -12.42 -7.38
CA ARG A 117 -1.37 -12.82 -8.42
C ARG A 117 -0.80 -14.20 -8.08
N ASP A 118 -0.79 -15.08 -9.06
CA ASP A 118 -0.23 -16.42 -9.02
C ASP A 118 0.68 -16.57 -10.25
N GLY A 119 1.95 -16.18 -10.09
CA GLY A 119 2.84 -15.89 -11.22
C GLY A 119 2.28 -14.76 -12.10
N LYS A 120 2.17 -15.01 -13.41
CA LYS A 120 1.56 -14.09 -14.39
C LYS A 120 0.02 -14.12 -14.39
N HIS A 121 -0.61 -15.07 -13.68
CA HIS A 121 -2.05 -15.29 -13.72
C HIS A 121 -2.77 -14.69 -12.50
N LEU A 122 -4.05 -14.41 -12.67
CA LEU A 122 -4.96 -13.92 -11.65
C LEU A 122 -5.83 -15.06 -11.13
N ARG A 123 -5.88 -15.20 -9.81
CA ARG A 123 -6.67 -16.22 -9.13
C ARG A 123 -7.67 -15.57 -8.17
N PRO A 124 -8.97 -15.91 -8.24
CA PRO A 124 -9.95 -15.42 -7.27
C PRO A 124 -9.67 -16.02 -5.89
N THR A 125 -9.84 -15.21 -4.84
CA THR A 125 -9.76 -15.67 -3.45
C THR A 125 -11.11 -16.18 -2.97
N ASP A 126 -11.12 -16.92 -1.87
CA ASP A 126 -12.37 -17.38 -1.23
C ASP A 126 -13.25 -16.18 -0.82
N LEU A 127 -12.62 -15.06 -0.42
CA LEU A 127 -13.32 -13.80 -0.16
C LEU A 127 -13.96 -13.24 -1.43
N GLY A 128 -13.21 -13.18 -2.53
CA GLY A 128 -13.73 -12.70 -3.82
C GLY A 128 -14.94 -13.51 -4.27
N ARG A 129 -14.85 -14.84 -4.21
CA ARG A 129 -15.97 -15.74 -4.55
C ARG A 129 -17.19 -15.51 -3.66
N ALA A 130 -17.01 -15.53 -2.34
CA ALA A 130 -18.13 -15.36 -1.41
C ALA A 130 -18.82 -13.99 -1.55
N VAL A 131 -18.05 -12.92 -1.78
CA VAL A 131 -18.59 -11.58 -2.04
C VAL A 131 -19.36 -11.57 -3.36
N THR A 132 -18.78 -12.10 -4.44
CA THR A 132 -19.46 -12.15 -5.74
C THR A 132 -20.75 -12.96 -5.68
N GLU A 133 -20.76 -14.13 -5.02
CA GLU A 133 -21.97 -14.96 -4.87
C GLU A 133 -23.09 -14.21 -4.13
N GLN A 134 -22.75 -13.48 -3.07
CA GLN A 134 -23.74 -12.65 -2.37
C GLN A 134 -24.23 -11.49 -3.24
N LEU A 135 -23.33 -10.78 -3.90
CA LEU A 135 -23.70 -9.63 -4.72
C LEU A 135 -24.58 -10.06 -5.90
N VAL A 136 -24.26 -11.17 -6.57
CA VAL A 136 -25.08 -11.71 -7.67
C VAL A 136 -26.47 -12.10 -7.18
N ARG A 137 -26.58 -12.64 -5.96
CA ARG A 137 -27.87 -13.03 -5.37
C ARG A 137 -28.77 -11.83 -5.03
N PHE A 138 -28.21 -10.76 -4.47
CA PHE A 138 -28.99 -9.62 -3.99
C PHE A 138 -29.09 -8.46 -5.00
N PHE A 139 -28.14 -8.35 -5.91
CA PHE A 139 -28.04 -7.29 -6.92
C PHE A 139 -27.86 -7.87 -8.34
N PRO A 140 -28.72 -8.81 -8.80
CA PRO A 140 -28.53 -9.51 -10.07
C PRO A 140 -28.46 -8.57 -11.28
N THR A 141 -29.30 -7.53 -11.31
CA THR A 141 -29.32 -6.53 -12.38
C THR A 141 -28.04 -5.72 -12.45
N ILE A 142 -27.44 -5.38 -11.31
CA ILE A 142 -26.24 -4.54 -11.24
C ILE A 142 -24.97 -5.35 -11.49
N MET A 143 -24.99 -6.62 -11.08
CA MET A 143 -23.89 -7.56 -11.33
C MET A 143 -23.89 -8.12 -12.75
N ASP A 144 -24.89 -7.78 -13.56
CA ASP A 144 -24.93 -8.14 -14.97
C ASP A 144 -23.90 -7.34 -15.78
N VAL A 145 -23.20 -8.05 -16.67
CA VAL A 145 -22.15 -7.49 -17.52
C VAL A 145 -22.72 -6.45 -18.47
N GLN A 146 -23.89 -6.72 -19.07
CA GLN A 146 -24.50 -5.82 -20.05
C GLN A 146 -25.03 -4.55 -19.38
N PHE A 147 -25.59 -4.67 -18.18
CA PHE A 147 -25.97 -3.49 -17.39
C PHE A 147 -24.77 -2.57 -17.13
N THR A 148 -23.64 -3.15 -16.71
CA THR A 148 -22.42 -2.37 -16.44
C THR A 148 -21.89 -1.68 -17.71
N ALA A 149 -21.90 -2.38 -18.85
CA ALA A 149 -21.47 -1.81 -20.12
C ALA A 149 -22.37 -0.63 -20.56
N ARG A 150 -23.70 -0.79 -20.45
CA ARG A 150 -24.66 0.29 -20.76
C ARG A 150 -24.46 1.52 -19.90
N MET A 151 -24.18 1.33 -18.61
CA MET A 151 -23.89 2.45 -17.71
C MET A 151 -22.68 3.26 -18.19
N GLU A 152 -21.63 2.60 -18.69
CA GLU A 152 -20.48 3.31 -19.27
C GLU A 152 -20.85 4.05 -20.56
N GLU A 153 -21.72 3.48 -21.41
CA GLU A 153 -22.25 4.15 -22.61
C GLU A 153 -23.11 5.38 -22.27
N GLU A 154 -23.91 5.31 -21.20
CA GLU A 154 -24.69 6.45 -20.68
C GLU A 154 -23.77 7.59 -20.19
N LEU A 155 -22.66 7.25 -19.52
CA LEU A 155 -21.66 8.23 -19.11
C LEU A 155 -20.98 8.90 -20.31
N ASP A 156 -20.66 8.14 -21.36
CA ASP A 156 -20.13 8.70 -22.62
C ASP A 156 -21.17 9.60 -23.32
N ALA A 157 -22.46 9.23 -23.26
CA ALA A 157 -23.55 10.04 -23.81
C ALA A 157 -23.72 11.37 -23.07
N ILE A 158 -23.52 11.37 -21.75
CA ILE A 158 -23.47 12.59 -20.93
C ILE A 158 -22.30 13.48 -21.35
N GLU A 159 -21.09 12.91 -21.50
CA GLU A 159 -19.90 13.65 -21.95
C GLU A 159 -20.15 14.32 -23.31
N GLN A 160 -20.85 13.64 -24.21
CA GLN A 160 -21.21 14.15 -25.53
C GLN A 160 -22.42 15.11 -25.53
N GLY A 161 -23.01 15.40 -24.36
CA GLY A 161 -24.18 16.27 -24.23
C GLY A 161 -25.49 15.68 -24.78
N LYS A 162 -25.55 14.36 -25.00
CA LYS A 162 -26.73 13.64 -25.52
C LYS A 162 -27.73 13.27 -24.41
N GLN A 163 -27.28 13.22 -23.16
CA GLN A 163 -28.09 12.88 -22.00
C GLN A 163 -27.84 13.82 -20.83
N ASP A 164 -28.85 14.01 -19.99
CA ASP A 164 -28.75 14.77 -18.75
C ASP A 164 -28.30 13.86 -17.60
N TRP A 165 -27.21 14.23 -16.93
CA TRP A 165 -26.59 13.43 -15.89
C TRP A 165 -27.47 13.25 -14.64
N GLN A 166 -28.34 14.22 -14.33
CA GLN A 166 -29.22 14.13 -13.16
C GLN A 166 -30.29 13.07 -13.38
N ARG A 167 -30.84 12.99 -14.60
CA ARG A 167 -31.82 11.96 -14.97
C ARG A 167 -31.22 10.55 -14.86
N VAL A 168 -30.03 10.34 -15.41
CA VAL A 168 -29.34 9.04 -15.33
C VAL A 168 -29.11 8.61 -13.87
N LEU A 169 -28.65 9.54 -13.02
CA LEU A 169 -28.47 9.26 -11.59
C LEU A 169 -29.79 8.97 -10.86
N GLU A 170 -30.85 9.72 -11.17
CA GLU A 170 -32.18 9.52 -10.57
C GLU A 170 -32.74 8.13 -10.93
N GLU A 171 -32.66 7.75 -12.19
CA GLU A 171 -33.13 6.45 -12.69
C GLU A 171 -32.34 5.28 -12.08
N PHE A 172 -31.01 5.39 -12.03
CA PHE A 172 -30.16 4.43 -11.34
C PHE A 172 -30.55 4.31 -9.86
N TYR A 173 -30.63 5.43 -9.14
CA TYR A 173 -30.86 5.44 -7.69
C TYR A 173 -32.25 4.91 -7.32
N ARG A 174 -33.26 5.21 -8.13
CA ARG A 174 -34.63 4.69 -7.97
C ARG A 174 -34.67 3.16 -8.01
N THR A 175 -33.83 2.54 -8.83
CA THR A 175 -33.72 1.08 -8.94
C THR A 175 -32.79 0.49 -7.88
N PHE A 176 -31.69 1.18 -7.57
CA PHE A 176 -30.68 0.69 -6.63
C PHE A 176 -31.12 0.77 -5.16
N SER A 177 -31.76 1.87 -4.75
CA SER A 177 -32.13 2.12 -3.35
C SER A 177 -33.02 1.01 -2.74
N PRO A 178 -34.06 0.50 -3.44
CA PRO A 178 -34.85 -0.63 -2.94
C PRO A 178 -34.02 -1.92 -2.77
N LEU A 179 -33.08 -2.20 -3.69
CA LEU A 179 -32.22 -3.39 -3.62
C LEU A 179 -31.30 -3.31 -2.39
N VAL A 180 -30.74 -2.14 -2.10
CA VAL A 180 -29.92 -1.92 -0.90
C VAL A 180 -30.73 -2.11 0.37
N LYS A 181 -31.93 -1.52 0.47
CA LYS A 181 -32.81 -1.68 1.64
C LYS A 181 -33.20 -3.14 1.90
N ARG A 182 -33.38 -3.92 0.83
CA ARG A 182 -33.62 -5.36 0.94
C ARG A 182 -32.36 -6.08 1.43
N ALA A 183 -31.21 -5.81 0.82
CA ALA A 183 -29.94 -6.40 1.22
C ALA A 183 -29.59 -6.07 2.68
N GLU A 184 -29.84 -4.86 3.18
CA GLU A 184 -29.58 -4.50 4.58
C GLU A 184 -30.39 -5.36 5.57
N ARG A 185 -31.59 -5.81 5.19
CA ARG A 185 -32.47 -6.62 6.05
C ARG A 185 -32.16 -8.11 5.96
N GLU A 186 -31.84 -8.59 4.75
CA GLU A 186 -31.76 -10.02 4.42
C GLU A 186 -30.32 -10.53 4.26
N MET A 187 -29.36 -9.65 3.95
CA MET A 187 -27.98 -10.04 3.67
C MET A 187 -27.24 -10.31 4.97
N GLY A 188 -27.05 -11.59 5.28
CA GLY A 188 -26.21 -12.03 6.39
C GLY A 188 -24.74 -11.67 6.18
N ARG A 189 -24.00 -11.48 7.28
CA ARG A 189 -22.54 -11.28 7.23
C ARG A 189 -21.87 -12.48 6.57
N ILE A 190 -21.01 -12.22 5.58
CA ILE A 190 -20.14 -13.24 4.98
C ILE A 190 -19.31 -13.87 6.09
N ARG A 191 -19.56 -15.16 6.36
CA ARG A 191 -18.71 -15.98 7.23
C ARG A 191 -17.91 -16.88 6.31
N LEU A 192 -16.65 -16.50 6.07
CA LEU A 192 -15.70 -17.41 5.44
C LEU A 192 -15.41 -18.54 6.43
N GLU A 193 -15.51 -19.78 5.97
CA GLU A 193 -15.17 -20.92 6.79
C GLU A 193 -13.68 -20.85 7.16
N PRO A 194 -13.35 -20.97 8.47
CA PRO A 194 -11.97 -20.96 8.90
C PRO A 194 -11.22 -22.18 8.35
N LYS A 195 -10.04 -21.97 7.75
CA LYS A 195 -9.20 -23.09 7.33
C LYS A 195 -8.49 -23.67 8.56
N PRO A 196 -8.62 -24.98 8.84
CA PRO A 196 -7.92 -25.60 9.94
C PRO A 196 -6.41 -25.57 9.67
N THR A 197 -5.61 -25.30 10.70
CA THR A 197 -4.16 -25.42 10.64
C THR A 197 -3.67 -26.50 11.60
N GLU A 198 -2.45 -26.98 11.38
CA GLU A 198 -1.81 -28.00 12.24
C GLU A 198 -1.26 -27.40 13.55
N GLU A 199 -1.27 -26.07 13.68
CA GLU A 199 -0.69 -25.38 14.83
C GLU A 199 -1.64 -25.36 16.04
N THR A 200 -1.09 -25.56 17.24
CA THR A 200 -1.84 -25.47 18.49
C THR A 200 -1.71 -24.09 19.14
N CYS A 201 -2.79 -23.61 19.78
CA CYS A 201 -2.80 -22.34 20.46
C CYS A 201 -1.88 -22.35 21.70
N PRO A 202 -0.90 -21.43 21.83
CA PRO A 202 0.03 -21.40 22.97
C PRO A 202 -0.64 -21.00 24.30
N ARG A 203 -1.89 -20.55 24.28
CA ARG A 203 -2.62 -20.17 25.52
C ARG A 203 -3.53 -21.28 26.05
N CYS A 204 -4.03 -22.18 25.20
CA CYS A 204 -5.04 -23.16 25.59
C CYS A 204 -4.91 -24.54 24.94
N GLY A 205 -3.94 -24.75 24.05
CA GLY A 205 -3.71 -26.03 23.36
C GLY A 205 -4.70 -26.38 22.24
N ALA A 206 -5.82 -25.66 22.11
CA ALA A 206 -6.79 -25.89 21.03
C ALA A 206 -6.19 -25.56 19.64
N PRO A 207 -6.64 -26.20 18.55
CA PRO A 207 -6.11 -25.96 17.21
C PRO A 207 -6.33 -24.50 16.80
N LEU A 208 -5.33 -23.93 16.13
CA LEU A 208 -5.45 -22.64 15.46
C LEU A 208 -6.18 -22.82 14.14
N VAL A 209 -6.88 -21.77 13.74
CA VAL A 209 -7.56 -21.70 12.46
C VAL A 209 -7.20 -20.40 11.77
N GLU A 210 -6.97 -20.47 10.46
CA GLU A 210 -6.78 -19.27 9.65
C GLU A 210 -8.13 -18.60 9.43
N ARG A 211 -8.24 -17.36 9.92
CA ARG A 211 -9.36 -16.47 9.68
C ARG A 211 -8.89 -15.26 8.87
N ARG A 212 -9.81 -14.63 8.16
CA ARG A 212 -9.54 -13.39 7.42
C ARG A 212 -10.21 -12.20 8.08
N SER A 213 -9.45 -11.13 8.26
CA SER A 213 -9.95 -9.81 8.69
C SER A 213 -9.79 -8.79 7.56
N ARG A 214 -10.31 -7.56 7.77
CA ARG A 214 -10.03 -6.40 6.91
C ARG A 214 -8.53 -6.12 6.75
N TYR A 215 -7.72 -6.55 7.69
CA TYR A 215 -6.28 -6.32 7.66
C TYR A 215 -5.58 -7.42 6.89
N GLY A 216 -6.10 -8.65 6.84
CA GLY A 216 -5.47 -9.80 6.16
C GLY A 216 -5.77 -11.12 6.87
N PRO A 217 -5.17 -12.23 6.40
CA PRO A 217 -5.25 -13.53 7.06
C PRO A 217 -4.49 -13.50 8.40
N PHE A 218 -5.07 -14.12 9.42
CA PHE A 218 -4.52 -14.24 10.76
C PHE A 218 -4.91 -15.60 11.35
N LEU A 219 -4.04 -16.17 12.18
CA LEU A 219 -4.36 -17.34 12.97
C LEU A 219 -5.16 -16.92 14.19
N ALA A 220 -6.27 -17.60 14.44
CA ALA A 220 -7.12 -17.41 15.60
C ALA A 220 -7.33 -18.75 16.30
N CYS A 221 -7.50 -18.74 17.63
CA CYS A 221 -7.87 -19.96 18.34
C CYS A 221 -9.26 -20.45 17.91
N SER A 222 -9.40 -21.76 17.65
CA SER A 222 -10.69 -22.40 17.40
C SER A 222 -11.66 -22.24 18.57
N GLY A 223 -11.15 -22.18 19.81
CA GLY A 223 -11.92 -21.98 21.04
C GLY A 223 -12.45 -20.55 21.28
N TYR A 224 -12.47 -19.67 20.29
CA TYR A 224 -13.13 -18.36 20.41
C TYR A 224 -14.65 -18.55 20.59
N PRO A 225 -15.32 -17.89 21.57
CA PRO A 225 -14.90 -16.70 22.32
C PRO A 225 -14.11 -16.95 23.63
N GLN A 226 -13.94 -18.20 24.07
CA GLN A 226 -13.26 -18.53 25.33
C GLN A 226 -11.75 -18.26 25.29
N CYS A 227 -11.12 -18.38 24.11
CA CYS A 227 -9.73 -18.00 23.88
C CYS A 227 -9.63 -16.88 22.82
N THR A 228 -9.07 -15.74 23.20
CA THR A 228 -8.90 -14.55 22.34
C THR A 228 -7.53 -14.45 21.68
N TYR A 229 -6.76 -15.55 21.65
CA TYR A 229 -5.45 -15.57 21.02
C TYR A 229 -5.57 -15.37 19.49
N THR A 230 -4.78 -14.44 18.97
CA THR A 230 -4.66 -14.16 17.53
C THR A 230 -3.20 -13.87 17.16
N ARG A 231 -2.75 -14.36 16.01
CA ARG A 231 -1.41 -14.12 15.44
C ARG A 231 -1.54 -13.69 13.97
N ASP A 232 -0.97 -12.54 13.59
CA ASP A 232 -0.98 -12.09 12.19
C ASP A 232 0.02 -12.92 11.37
N LEU A 233 -0.41 -13.48 10.24
CA LEU A 233 0.43 -14.32 9.38
C LEU A 233 1.40 -13.50 8.51
N ARG A 234 1.23 -12.18 8.43
CA ARG A 234 2.06 -11.29 7.61
C ARG A 234 3.09 -10.53 8.41
N ALA A 235 3.08 -10.66 9.74
CA ALA A 235 4.14 -10.12 10.55
C ALA A 235 5.42 -10.89 10.19
N LYS A 236 6.33 -10.23 9.45
CA LYS A 236 7.70 -10.70 9.32
C LYS A 236 8.21 -11.04 10.73
N GLU A 237 8.81 -12.21 10.89
CA GLU A 237 9.53 -12.55 12.12
C GLU A 237 10.46 -11.38 12.45
N PRO A 238 10.46 -10.87 13.69
CA PRO A 238 11.36 -9.77 14.05
C PRO A 238 12.80 -10.24 13.80
N SER A 239 13.43 -9.68 12.77
CA SER A 239 14.69 -10.14 12.19
C SER A 239 15.92 -9.73 13.01
N ALA A 240 15.78 -9.49 14.30
CA ALA A 240 16.90 -9.16 15.16
C ALA A 240 16.62 -9.65 16.58
N GLU A 241 17.47 -10.55 17.06
CA GLU A 241 17.56 -10.83 18.49
C GLU A 241 17.81 -9.50 19.23
N PRO A 242 17.09 -9.23 20.33
CA PRO A 242 17.25 -7.98 21.06
C PRO A 242 18.69 -7.81 21.54
N GLN A 243 19.38 -6.75 21.08
CA GLN A 243 20.76 -6.52 21.46
C GLN A 243 20.84 -6.04 22.92
N PRO A 244 21.70 -6.65 23.77
CA PRO A 244 21.96 -6.16 25.11
C PRO A 244 22.67 -4.80 25.04
N THR A 245 22.17 -3.81 25.78
CA THR A 245 22.73 -2.44 25.78
C THR A 245 23.57 -2.13 27.01
N GLY A 246 23.79 -3.12 27.90
CA GLY A 246 24.56 -2.98 29.13
C GLY A 246 23.90 -2.10 30.22
N LEU A 247 22.78 -1.44 29.91
CA LEU A 247 22.03 -0.62 30.85
C LEU A 247 21.18 -1.50 31.78
N ARG A 248 21.19 -1.19 33.08
CA ARG A 248 20.33 -1.87 34.06
C ARG A 248 18.99 -1.16 34.20
N CYS A 249 17.93 -1.94 34.34
CA CYS A 249 16.59 -1.46 34.61
C CYS A 249 16.50 -0.88 36.03
N GLU A 250 16.01 0.34 36.16
CA GLU A 250 15.87 1.03 37.47
C GLU A 250 14.87 0.36 38.41
N GLU A 251 13.91 -0.39 37.87
CA GLU A 251 12.84 -1.02 38.68
C GLU A 251 13.20 -2.43 39.15
N CYS A 252 14.04 -3.17 38.42
CA CYS A 252 14.30 -4.58 38.74
C CYS A 252 15.77 -5.00 38.61
N GLY A 253 16.67 -4.08 38.25
CA GLY A 253 18.10 -4.37 38.05
C GLY A 253 18.44 -5.23 36.82
N GLY A 254 17.43 -5.78 36.14
CA GLY A 254 17.61 -6.61 34.95
C GLY A 254 18.13 -5.82 33.75
N GLU A 255 18.81 -6.51 32.83
CA GLU A 255 19.40 -5.87 31.65
C GLU A 255 18.34 -5.30 30.71
N MET A 256 18.61 -4.13 30.14
CA MET A 256 17.77 -3.48 29.15
C MET A 256 18.20 -3.92 27.74
N LEU A 257 17.23 -4.32 26.94
CA LEU A 257 17.42 -4.82 25.58
C LEU A 257 16.88 -3.81 24.57
N LEU A 258 17.61 -3.63 23.47
CA LEU A 258 17.15 -2.82 22.34
C LEU A 258 16.07 -3.60 21.57
N ARG A 259 14.86 -3.06 21.52
CA ARG A 259 13.70 -3.65 20.84
C ARG A 259 13.14 -2.69 19.80
N GLU A 260 12.61 -3.25 18.71
CA GLU A 260 11.93 -2.49 17.67
C GLU A 260 10.42 -2.53 17.88
N GLY A 261 9.81 -1.35 17.92
CA GLY A 261 8.36 -1.19 18.03
C GLY A 261 7.81 -0.34 16.89
N ARG A 262 6.48 -0.20 16.84
CA ARG A 262 5.78 0.60 15.80
C ARG A 262 6.19 2.08 15.75
N ARG A 263 6.79 2.60 16.82
CA ARG A 263 7.20 4.01 16.96
C ARG A 263 8.73 4.21 16.90
N GLY A 264 9.47 3.16 16.52
CA GLY A 264 10.94 3.17 16.48
C GLY A 264 11.57 2.25 17.53
N LYS A 265 12.90 2.37 17.65
CA LYS A 265 13.73 1.60 18.58
C LYS A 265 13.54 2.10 20.01
N PHE A 266 13.41 1.19 20.97
CA PHE A 266 13.27 1.51 22.39
C PHE A 266 14.01 0.49 23.26
N LEU A 267 14.36 0.88 24.49
CA LEU A 267 14.98 0.00 25.46
C LEU A 267 13.88 -0.63 26.32
N GLY A 268 13.79 -1.96 26.34
CA GLY A 268 12.84 -2.71 27.16
C GLY A 268 13.55 -3.70 28.06
N CYS A 269 13.05 -3.87 29.29
CA CYS A 269 13.65 -4.81 30.23
C CYS A 269 13.64 -6.26 29.72
N SER A 270 14.75 -6.99 29.93
CA SER A 270 14.89 -8.43 29.69
C SER A 270 13.84 -9.27 30.41
N ASN A 271 13.43 -8.86 31.61
CA ASN A 271 12.44 -9.54 32.44
C ASN A 271 10.97 -9.28 32.02
N TYR A 272 10.71 -8.73 30.83
CA TYR A 272 9.36 -8.63 30.29
C TYR A 272 8.77 -10.03 30.04
N PRO A 273 7.53 -10.35 30.48
CA PRO A 273 6.44 -9.44 30.84
C PRO A 273 6.31 -9.09 32.35
N ARG A 274 7.22 -9.56 33.20
CA ARG A 274 7.18 -9.32 34.66
C ARG A 274 7.60 -7.89 35.04
N CYS A 275 8.55 -7.31 34.32
CA CYS A 275 8.89 -5.88 34.42
C CYS A 275 8.51 -5.17 33.11
N LYS A 276 7.72 -4.09 33.20
CA LYS A 276 7.21 -3.32 32.05
C LYS A 276 7.97 -2.01 31.81
N ASN A 277 9.09 -1.80 32.49
CA ASN A 277 9.89 -0.60 32.34
C ASN A 277 10.46 -0.49 30.92
N THR A 278 10.33 0.70 30.33
CA THR A 278 10.82 1.01 28.98
C THR A 278 11.44 2.41 28.97
N LYS A 279 12.58 2.57 28.30
CA LYS A 279 13.23 3.87 28.08
C LYS A 279 13.36 4.19 26.59
N PRO A 280 13.28 5.47 26.19
CA PRO A 280 13.57 5.88 24.82
C PRO A 280 15.08 5.76 24.54
N LEU A 281 15.45 5.71 23.25
CA LEU A 281 16.83 5.49 22.81
C LEU A 281 17.78 6.62 23.21
N GLU A 282 17.28 7.86 23.35
CA GLU A 282 18.09 9.03 23.69
C GLU A 282 18.77 8.93 25.08
N ALA A 283 18.33 8.01 25.93
CA ALA A 283 18.96 7.73 27.23
C ALA A 283 20.38 7.12 27.10
N LEU A 284 20.77 6.62 25.91
CA LEU A 284 22.13 6.13 25.63
C LEU A 284 23.12 7.25 25.29
N GLU A 285 22.66 8.41 24.82
CA GLU A 285 23.54 9.45 24.26
C GLU A 285 24.10 10.42 25.30
N GLY A 286 23.81 10.23 26.60
CA GLY A 286 24.49 10.95 27.68
C GLY A 286 24.38 12.48 27.66
N LYS A 287 23.47 13.07 26.87
CA LYS A 287 23.14 14.50 26.95
C LYS A 287 22.09 14.72 28.03
N GLU A 288 22.52 14.65 29.29
CA GLU A 288 21.81 15.36 30.35
C GLU A 288 22.01 16.86 30.11
N GLU A 289 21.12 17.48 29.33
CA GLU A 289 20.96 18.94 29.37
C GLU A 289 20.54 19.28 30.81
N THR A 290 21.46 19.82 31.60
CA THR A 290 21.22 20.40 32.93
C THR A 290 20.33 21.63 32.79
N LEU A 291 19.06 21.41 32.48
CA LEU A 291 18.03 22.44 32.40
C LEU A 291 17.66 22.86 33.82
N GLU A 292 17.81 24.15 34.13
CA GLU A 292 17.34 24.72 35.39
C GLU A 292 15.83 24.48 35.54
N ALA A 293 15.47 23.70 36.55
CA ALA A 293 14.09 23.30 36.79
C ALA A 293 13.27 24.51 37.27
N PRO A 294 12.18 24.90 36.57
CA PRO A 294 11.34 26.00 37.02
C PRO A 294 10.61 25.64 38.31
N SER A 295 10.32 26.65 39.14
CA SER A 295 9.47 26.50 40.33
C SER A 295 7.99 26.36 39.93
N CYS A 296 7.27 25.53 40.68
CA CYS A 296 5.86 25.27 40.44
C CYS A 296 5.02 26.52 40.75
N PRO A 297 4.14 26.97 39.84
CA PRO A 297 3.31 28.17 40.07
C PRO A 297 2.27 28.00 41.19
N GLN A 298 1.95 26.77 41.60
CA GLN A 298 0.94 26.50 42.65
C GLN A 298 1.54 26.27 44.04
N CYS A 299 2.78 25.80 44.14
CA CYS A 299 3.36 25.41 45.44
C CYS A 299 4.84 25.78 45.62
N GLY A 300 5.48 26.42 44.63
CA GLY A 300 6.88 26.85 44.70
C GLY A 300 7.93 25.74 44.63
N ARG A 301 7.55 24.46 44.77
CA ARG A 301 8.47 23.31 44.67
C ARG A 301 9.09 23.19 43.27
N PRO A 302 10.32 22.66 43.13
CA PRO A 302 10.95 22.46 41.83
C PRO A 302 10.12 21.48 40.98
N MET A 303 10.10 21.68 39.66
CA MET A 303 9.41 20.79 38.72
C MET A 303 10.39 19.82 38.04
N THR A 304 9.92 18.62 37.67
CA THR A 304 10.71 17.61 36.94
C THR A 304 10.18 17.43 35.52
N LEU A 305 11.09 17.25 34.55
CA LEU A 305 10.74 17.10 33.14
C LEU A 305 10.25 15.67 32.85
N LYS A 306 9.03 15.52 32.36
CA LYS A 306 8.41 14.23 31.97
C LYS A 306 7.97 14.25 30.52
N SER A 307 7.92 13.09 29.87
CA SER A 307 7.47 12.93 28.47
C SER A 307 6.07 12.31 28.43
N GLY A 308 5.16 12.88 27.61
CA GLY A 308 3.79 12.38 27.46
C GLY A 308 3.29 12.40 26.01
N ARG A 309 2.00 12.12 25.81
CA ARG A 309 1.36 12.04 24.46
C ARG A 309 1.45 13.33 23.63
N HIS A 310 1.66 14.47 24.27
CA HIS A 310 1.71 15.80 23.65
C HIS A 310 3.10 16.44 23.73
N GLY A 311 4.16 15.64 23.92
CA GLY A 311 5.53 16.13 24.09
C GLY A 311 5.99 16.18 25.55
N ARG A 312 7.13 16.85 25.79
CA ARG A 312 7.74 17.00 27.11
C ARG A 312 6.98 18.08 27.91
N PHE A 313 6.89 17.91 29.23
CA PHE A 313 6.26 18.87 30.13
C PHE A 313 6.91 18.83 31.52
N TRP A 314 6.90 19.98 32.19
CA TRP A 314 7.30 20.08 33.59
C TRP A 314 6.16 19.61 34.48
N ALA A 315 6.42 18.65 35.36
CA ALA A 315 5.49 18.16 36.37
C ALA A 315 5.98 18.55 37.77
N CYS A 316 5.07 18.96 38.66
CA CYS A 316 5.46 19.27 40.03
C CYS A 316 6.03 18.04 40.76
N THR A 317 7.13 18.21 41.50
CA THR A 317 7.70 17.15 42.36
C THR A 317 6.78 16.77 43.52
N GLY A 318 5.83 17.64 43.89
CA GLY A 318 4.81 17.37 44.90
C GLY A 318 3.64 16.49 44.43
N TYR A 319 3.74 15.79 43.30
CA TYR A 319 2.72 14.82 42.88
C TYR A 319 2.71 13.62 43.86
N PRO A 320 1.56 13.18 44.40
CA PRO A 320 0.18 13.42 43.92
C PRO A 320 -0.56 14.62 44.53
N GLU A 321 0.00 15.30 45.53
CA GLU A 321 -0.62 16.42 46.26
C GLU A 321 -0.77 17.69 45.40
N CYS A 322 0.20 17.96 44.52
CA CYS A 322 0.17 19.05 43.55
C CYS A 322 0.23 18.48 42.12
N LYS A 323 -0.87 18.61 41.37
CA LYS A 323 -1.00 18.13 39.98
C LYS A 323 -0.65 19.18 38.92
N ALA A 324 0.01 20.27 39.32
CA ALA A 324 0.41 21.34 38.40
C ALA A 324 1.37 20.81 37.33
N THR A 325 1.09 21.17 36.08
CA THR A 325 1.96 20.91 34.93
C THR A 325 2.19 22.19 34.15
N LYS A 326 3.42 22.42 33.68
CA LYS A 326 3.77 23.52 32.79
C LYS A 326 4.29 22.94 31.47
N PRO A 327 3.89 23.47 30.29
CA PRO A 327 4.47 23.06 29.02
C PRO A 327 5.98 23.26 29.03
N TYR A 328 6.74 22.31 28.48
CA TYR A 328 8.15 22.52 28.19
C TYR A 328 8.25 23.17 26.82
N THR A 329 8.78 24.39 26.78
CA THR A 329 9.11 25.09 25.54
C THR A 329 10.62 25.09 25.43
N ARG A 330 11.18 24.59 24.33
CA ARG A 330 12.63 24.58 24.13
C ARG A 330 13.07 25.97 23.66
N PRO A 331 13.90 26.70 24.42
CA PRO A 331 14.55 27.90 23.90
C PRO A 331 15.57 27.47 22.84
N LEU A 332 15.60 28.16 21.69
CA LEU A 332 16.51 27.84 20.59
C LEU A 332 17.80 28.67 20.59
N ASP A 333 17.98 29.56 21.57
CA ASP A 333 19.07 30.55 21.62
C ASP A 333 19.18 31.44 20.37
N ILE A 334 18.08 31.59 19.62
CA ILE A 334 18.01 32.43 18.43
C ILE A 334 17.39 33.77 18.82
N PRO A 335 18.09 34.91 18.64
CA PRO A 335 17.54 36.21 18.95
C PRO A 335 16.31 36.53 18.07
N CYS A 336 15.32 37.19 18.65
CA CYS A 336 14.10 37.55 17.95
C CYS A 336 14.42 38.46 16.75
N PRO A 337 13.96 38.12 15.52
CA PRO A 337 14.23 38.92 14.33
C PRO A 337 13.69 40.36 14.42
N LYS A 338 12.65 40.61 15.20
CA LYS A 338 12.09 41.96 15.43
C LYS A 338 12.95 42.84 16.34
N GLY A 339 14.06 42.34 16.90
CA GLY A 339 14.97 43.14 17.73
C GLY A 339 14.45 43.46 19.14
N CYS A 340 13.45 42.73 19.65
CA CYS A 340 12.84 42.99 20.95
C CYS A 340 13.66 42.53 22.18
N GLY A 341 14.89 42.05 21.97
CA GLY A 341 15.75 41.46 23.00
C GLY A 341 15.29 40.08 23.53
N GLY A 342 14.21 39.52 22.97
CA GLY A 342 13.73 38.16 23.27
C GLY A 342 14.41 37.08 22.42
N GLN A 343 14.15 35.82 22.75
CA GLN A 343 14.61 34.64 22.01
C GLN A 343 13.42 33.88 21.39
N LEU A 344 13.67 33.11 20.33
CA LEU A 344 12.69 32.22 19.72
C LEU A 344 12.58 30.90 20.49
N GLU A 345 11.34 30.41 20.63
CA GLU A 345 11.00 29.17 21.28
C GLU A 345 10.12 28.28 20.38
N GLU A 346 10.27 26.96 20.53
CA GLU A 346 9.44 25.96 19.85
C GLU A 346 8.09 25.76 20.54
N LYS A 347 6.99 26.10 19.86
CA LYS A 347 5.62 26.02 20.39
C LYS A 347 4.76 25.08 19.54
N HIS A 348 3.85 24.36 20.18
CA HIS A 348 2.89 23.47 19.49
C HIS A 348 1.49 24.09 19.47
N SER A 349 0.86 24.09 18.29
CA SER A 349 -0.53 24.48 18.08
C SER A 349 -1.36 23.32 17.51
N ARG A 350 -2.68 23.52 17.36
CA ARG A 350 -3.55 22.56 16.65
C ARG A 350 -3.15 22.33 15.18
N LYS A 351 -2.49 23.31 14.54
CA LYS A 351 -2.06 23.24 13.13
C LYS A 351 -0.65 22.66 12.96
N GLY A 352 0.10 22.47 14.05
CA GLY A 352 1.47 21.96 14.01
C GLY A 352 2.43 22.75 14.90
N LEU A 353 3.72 22.42 14.78
CA LEU A 353 4.85 23.10 15.40
C LEU A 353 5.05 24.49 14.76
N PHE A 354 5.29 25.51 15.57
CA PHE A 354 5.65 26.86 15.13
C PHE A 354 6.70 27.46 16.08
N TYR A 355 7.37 28.51 15.63
CA TYR A 355 8.44 29.18 16.38
C TYR A 355 7.97 30.59 16.72
N GLY A 356 7.99 30.95 18.00
CA GLY A 356 7.49 32.24 18.45
C GLY A 356 8.41 32.89 19.48
N CYS A 357 8.35 34.21 19.60
CA CYS A 357 9.11 34.94 20.61
C CYS A 357 8.68 34.53 22.05
N ASN A 358 9.65 34.44 22.96
CA ASN A 358 9.42 34.19 24.38
C ASN A 358 8.80 35.39 25.12
N ARG A 359 8.93 36.61 24.57
CA ARG A 359 8.36 37.85 25.14
C ARG A 359 6.89 38.10 24.75
N TYR A 360 6.14 37.12 24.28
CA TYR A 360 4.70 37.28 24.07
C TYR A 360 4.00 37.53 25.42
N PRO A 361 3.14 38.56 25.58
CA PRO A 361 2.47 39.34 24.53
C PRO A 361 3.19 40.58 23.98
N ASP A 362 4.31 41.01 24.58
CA ASP A 362 5.06 42.22 24.17
C ASP A 362 5.66 42.13 22.76
N CYS A 363 5.93 40.91 22.29
CA CYS A 363 6.35 40.64 20.92
C CYS A 363 5.49 39.52 20.31
N ASP A 364 4.82 39.84 19.21
CA ASP A 364 3.90 38.98 18.46
C ASP A 364 4.58 38.20 17.32
N PHE A 365 5.92 38.18 17.28
CA PHE A 365 6.63 37.45 16.24
C PHE A 365 6.37 35.94 16.34
N ALA A 366 5.84 35.36 15.27
CA ALA A 366 5.63 33.94 15.09
C ALA A 366 5.88 33.53 13.64
N THR A 367 6.53 32.39 13.43
CA THR A 367 6.81 31.80 12.11
C THR A 367 6.56 30.30 12.11
N TRP A 368 6.11 29.78 10.99
CA TRP A 368 5.98 28.34 10.74
C TRP A 368 7.25 27.73 10.15
N TYR A 369 8.17 28.57 9.69
CA TYR A 369 9.43 28.16 9.10
C TYR A 369 10.48 27.91 10.18
N ARG A 370 11.21 26.81 10.06
CA ARG A 370 12.27 26.46 11.02
C ARG A 370 13.40 27.48 10.94
N PRO A 371 13.70 28.24 12.01
CA PRO A 371 14.74 29.26 11.98
C PRO A 371 16.13 28.62 11.84
N LEU A 372 16.97 29.22 10.99
CA LEU A 372 18.35 28.80 10.74
C LEU A 372 19.29 29.92 11.25
N PRO A 373 19.81 29.83 12.49
CA PRO A 373 20.63 30.90 13.07
C PRO A 373 21.96 31.09 12.35
N GLU A 374 22.47 30.04 11.71
CA GLU A 374 23.72 30.05 10.95
C GLU A 374 23.61 30.82 9.63
N ARG A 375 22.38 31.14 9.18
CA ARG A 375 22.14 31.79 7.88
C ARG A 375 21.40 33.10 8.04
N LEU A 376 22.11 34.18 7.74
CA LEU A 376 21.56 35.53 7.74
C LEU A 376 21.14 35.93 6.34
N CYS A 377 20.01 36.64 6.24
CA CYS A 377 19.50 37.17 5.00
C CYS A 377 20.46 38.23 4.45
N PRO A 378 20.92 38.10 3.19
CA PRO A 378 21.85 39.06 2.59
C PRO A 378 21.23 40.45 2.37
N ARG A 379 19.89 40.58 2.44
CA ARG A 379 19.19 41.87 2.26
C ARG A 379 18.97 42.66 3.54
N CYS A 380 18.72 41.98 4.66
CA CYS A 380 18.32 42.64 5.91
C CYS A 380 19.03 42.14 7.17
N GLY A 381 19.93 41.16 7.05
CA GLY A 381 20.67 40.59 8.18
C GLY A 381 19.82 39.73 9.14
N ALA A 382 18.53 39.53 8.87
CA ALA A 382 17.66 38.69 9.68
C ALA A 382 17.93 37.19 9.46
N PRO A 383 17.71 36.31 10.45
CA PRO A 383 17.83 34.87 10.24
C PRO A 383 16.85 34.37 9.17
N LEU A 384 17.30 33.40 8.37
CA LEU A 384 16.47 32.71 7.39
C LEU A 384 15.66 31.58 8.06
N GLY A 385 14.56 31.19 7.43
CA GLY A 385 13.72 30.07 7.82
C GLY A 385 13.61 29.03 6.72
N GLU A 386 13.59 27.74 7.07
CA GLU A 386 13.42 26.64 6.13
C GLU A 386 11.93 26.39 5.83
N ARG A 387 11.59 26.36 4.53
CA ARG A 387 10.29 25.97 3.98
C ARG A 387 10.47 24.71 3.13
N GLN A 388 9.69 23.66 3.41
CA GLN A 388 9.66 22.44 2.60
C GLN A 388 8.45 22.44 1.66
N ASN A 389 8.71 22.37 0.35
CA ASN A 389 7.71 22.12 -0.69
C ASN A 389 7.85 20.69 -1.23
N ARG A 390 6.82 20.21 -1.96
CA ARG A 390 6.77 18.84 -2.52
C ARG A 390 7.96 18.46 -3.42
N GLN A 391 8.72 19.43 -3.92
CA GLN A 391 9.79 19.23 -4.91
C GLN A 391 11.15 19.82 -4.49
N ALA A 392 11.22 20.71 -3.49
CA ALA A 392 12.46 21.37 -3.10
C ALA A 392 12.39 21.96 -1.67
N LYS A 393 13.57 22.15 -1.07
CA LYS A 393 13.77 22.95 0.14
C LYS A 393 14.07 24.39 -0.25
N GLU A 394 13.42 25.35 0.41
CA GLU A 394 13.61 26.78 0.19
C GLU A 394 13.95 27.48 1.50
N TRP A 395 14.89 28.42 1.46
CA TRP A 395 15.18 29.32 2.57
C TRP A 395 14.48 30.65 2.35
N VAL A 396 13.75 31.13 3.35
CA VAL A 396 12.93 32.35 3.27
C VAL A 396 13.29 33.31 4.40
N CYS A 397 13.35 34.60 4.10
CA CYS A 397 13.56 35.66 5.08
C CYS A 397 12.44 35.72 6.13
N LEU A 398 12.78 35.61 7.41
CA LEU A 398 11.81 35.61 8.51
C LEU A 398 11.17 36.99 8.81
N LEU A 399 11.77 38.08 8.32
CA LEU A 399 11.24 39.45 8.43
C LEU A 399 10.47 39.91 7.18
N GLU A 400 10.05 38.97 6.33
CA GLU A 400 9.25 39.23 5.12
C GLU A 400 9.87 40.22 4.13
N CYS A 401 11.21 40.29 4.07
CA CYS A 401 11.96 41.15 3.15
C CYS A 401 11.93 40.69 1.67
N GLY A 402 11.08 39.71 1.34
CA GLY A 402 10.93 39.16 -0.01
C GLY A 402 12.10 38.31 -0.52
N TYR A 403 13.10 38.02 0.32
CA TYR A 403 14.21 37.13 -0.06
C TYR A 403 13.82 35.66 0.12
N ALA A 404 13.98 34.87 -0.95
CA ALA A 404 13.84 33.43 -0.94
C ALA A 404 14.92 32.80 -1.83
N GLU A 405 15.52 31.70 -1.39
CA GLU A 405 16.55 30.95 -2.10
C GLU A 405 16.16 29.47 -2.16
N THR A 406 16.17 28.88 -3.35
CA THR A 406 15.91 27.46 -3.57
C THR A 406 17.20 26.66 -3.36
N VAL A 407 17.14 25.65 -2.50
CA VAL A 407 18.24 24.73 -2.25
C VAL A 407 18.04 23.51 -3.15
N ALA A 408 18.90 23.36 -4.16
CA ALA A 408 19.00 22.09 -4.87
C ALA A 408 19.65 21.08 -3.92
N GLU A 409 18.92 20.03 -3.52
CA GLU A 409 19.56 18.87 -2.89
C GLU A 409 20.40 18.18 -3.97
N GLU A 410 21.73 18.23 -3.83
CA GLU A 410 22.58 17.23 -4.46
C GLU A 410 22.18 15.88 -3.87
N MET A 411 21.47 15.08 -4.66
CA MET A 411 21.13 13.71 -4.32
C MET A 411 22.42 12.90 -4.24
N ALA A 412 22.86 12.59 -3.02
CA ALA A 412 23.86 11.58 -2.74
C ALA A 412 23.20 10.20 -2.58
#